data_AF-A0AAE9YBX1-F1
#
_entry.id   AF-A0AAE9YBX1-F1
#
_cell.length_a   1.000
_cell.length_b   1.000
_cell.length_c   1.000
_cell.angle_alpha   90.00
_cell.angle_beta   90.00
_cell.angle_gamma   90.00
#
_symmetry.space_group_name_H-M   'P 1'
#
loop_
_entity.id
_entity.type
_entity.pdbx_description
1 polymer ?
#
loop_
_entity_poly.entity_id
_entity_poly.type
_entity_poly.pdbx_seq_one_letter_code
_entity_poly.pdbx_strand_id
1 'polypeptide(L)'
;MSNDWDHTIDGARQAAAQDQLHTWVGDFLASPGSDNADLAEQLGEASLWWLGPVEVPLDQLHRLAGPAGHPVVEPVEDSGWRDDVEELAARIEAGGEQVAPVIATFRDGQLSLEDGNHRVEALRRAGLPRAWTVVGFDGPGARDRFVDRSDPDGTAAR
;
A
#
# COMPACT_ATOMS: atom_id res chain seq x y z
N MET A 1 -8.54 21.92 6.00
CA MET A 1 -8.32 21.91 4.54
C MET A 1 -7.19 20.92 4.34
N SER A 2 -7.51 19.64 4.16
CA SER A 2 -6.50 18.64 3.78
C SER A 2 -6.15 18.91 2.32
N ASN A 3 -4.88 19.14 2.04
CA ASN A 3 -4.44 19.36 0.66
C ASN A 3 -4.45 18.00 -0.04
N ASP A 4 -5.09 17.91 -1.20
CA ASP A 4 -5.06 16.72 -2.08
C ASP A 4 -3.62 16.26 -2.45
N TRP A 5 -2.59 17.04 -2.11
CA TRP A 5 -1.18 16.78 -2.36
C TRP A 5 -0.47 16.01 -1.24
N ASP A 6 -1.09 15.82 -0.07
CA ASP A 6 -0.44 15.18 1.09
C ASP A 6 -0.40 13.64 0.97
N HIS A 7 -1.19 13.06 0.08
CA HIS A 7 -1.40 11.61 -0.08
C HIS A 7 -0.55 10.97 -1.21
N THR A 8 0.65 11.51 -1.41
CA THR A 8 1.61 11.10 -2.44
C THR A 8 2.75 10.26 -1.86
N ILE A 9 3.60 9.68 -2.73
CA ILE A 9 4.83 8.99 -2.32
C ILE A 9 5.74 9.95 -1.53
N ASP A 10 5.87 11.20 -1.98
CA ASP A 10 6.73 12.18 -1.30
C ASP A 10 6.13 12.63 0.04
N GLY A 11 4.81 12.74 0.14
CA GLY A 11 4.11 12.94 1.43
C GLY A 11 4.39 11.81 2.42
N ALA A 12 4.28 10.55 1.97
CA ALA A 12 4.60 9.39 2.80
C ALA A 12 6.08 9.37 3.23
N ARG A 13 7.01 9.73 2.34
CA ARG A 13 8.46 9.84 2.66
C ARG A 13 8.72 10.91 3.72
N GLN A 14 8.06 12.06 3.59
CA GLN A 14 8.19 13.14 4.56
C GLN A 14 7.64 12.72 5.92
N ALA A 15 6.47 12.08 5.96
CA ALA A 15 5.90 11.53 7.19
C ALA A 15 6.84 10.51 7.84
N ALA A 16 7.47 9.63 7.05
CA ALA A 16 8.45 8.66 7.55
C ALA A 16 9.69 9.32 8.17
N ALA A 17 10.24 10.36 7.53
CA ALA A 17 11.38 11.11 8.04
C ALA A 17 11.07 11.84 9.37
N GLN A 18 9.79 12.07 9.66
CA GLN A 18 9.32 12.77 10.86
C GLN A 18 8.69 11.84 11.90
N ASP A 19 8.77 10.51 11.71
CA ASP A 19 8.12 9.50 12.56
C ASP A 19 6.59 9.69 12.70
N GLN A 20 5.96 10.14 11.60
CA GLN A 20 4.54 10.50 11.53
C GLN A 20 3.74 9.62 10.55
N LEU A 21 4.29 8.48 10.13
CA LEU A 21 3.60 7.56 9.22
C LEU A 21 2.25 7.10 9.75
N HIS A 22 2.12 6.90 11.06
CA HIS A 22 0.85 6.52 11.67
C HIS A 22 -0.28 7.52 11.35
N THR A 23 -0.03 8.81 11.60
CA THR A 23 -0.99 9.89 11.29
C THR A 23 -1.25 9.96 9.79
N TRP A 24 -0.20 9.88 8.98
CA TRP A 24 -0.31 9.92 7.52
C TRP A 24 -1.18 8.78 6.98
N VAL A 25 -1.04 7.55 7.50
CA VAL A 25 -1.85 6.39 7.09
C VAL A 25 -3.32 6.61 7.45
N GLY A 26 -3.61 7.12 8.65
CA GLY A 26 -4.98 7.42 9.07
C GLY A 26 -5.64 8.47 8.17
N ASP A 27 -4.95 9.58 7.92
CA ASP A 27 -5.44 10.65 7.05
C ASP A 27 -5.60 10.18 5.59
N PHE A 28 -4.66 9.36 5.10
CA PHE A 28 -4.71 8.77 3.76
C PHE A 28 -5.93 7.88 3.58
N LEU A 29 -6.16 6.96 4.50
CA LEU A 29 -7.29 6.02 4.42
C LEU A 29 -8.64 6.73 4.55
N ALA A 30 -8.72 7.80 5.34
CA ALA A 30 -9.93 8.62 5.46
C ALA A 30 -10.12 9.63 4.30
N SER A 31 -9.15 9.74 3.39
CA SER A 31 -9.22 10.67 2.26
C SER A 31 -10.24 10.20 1.22
N PRO A 32 -10.83 11.11 0.41
CA PRO A 32 -11.72 10.74 -0.68
C PRO A 32 -11.10 9.80 -1.73
N GLY A 33 -9.76 9.74 -1.82
CA GLY A 33 -9.05 8.87 -2.76
C GLY A 33 -8.93 7.41 -2.29
N SER A 34 -9.01 7.16 -0.98
CA SER A 34 -9.04 5.81 -0.42
C SER A 34 -10.43 5.38 0.03
N ASP A 35 -11.20 6.31 0.61
CA ASP A 35 -12.55 6.12 1.15
C ASP A 35 -12.68 4.92 2.12
N ASN A 36 -11.67 4.71 2.96
CA ASN A 36 -11.54 3.58 3.88
C ASN A 36 -11.42 4.04 5.35
N ALA A 37 -12.31 4.94 5.78
CA ALA A 37 -12.29 5.49 7.15
C ALA A 37 -12.40 4.40 8.25
N ASP A 38 -13.19 3.36 8.02
CA ASP A 38 -13.33 2.24 8.97
C ASP A 38 -12.02 1.46 9.14
N LEU A 39 -11.26 1.30 8.05
CA LEU A 39 -9.93 0.68 8.10
C LEU A 39 -8.92 1.59 8.82
N ALA A 40 -9.04 2.91 8.63
CA ALA A 40 -8.22 3.90 9.35
C ALA A 40 -8.39 3.76 10.86
N GLU A 41 -9.63 3.62 11.34
CA GLU A 41 -9.93 3.40 12.76
C GLU A 41 -9.34 2.07 13.25
N GLN A 42 -9.58 0.96 12.54
CA GLN A 42 -9.07 -0.37 12.91
C GLN A 42 -7.54 -0.42 13.01
N LEU A 43 -6.83 0.14 12.03
CA LEU A 43 -5.36 0.18 12.05
C LEU A 43 -4.82 1.18 13.07
N GLY A 44 -5.59 2.22 13.39
CA GLY A 44 -5.34 3.16 14.47
C GLY A 44 -5.32 2.47 15.84
N GLU A 45 -6.30 1.61 16.10
CA GLU A 45 -6.41 0.84 17.35
C GLU A 45 -5.33 -0.24 17.48
N ALA A 46 -4.92 -0.86 16.36
CA ALA A 46 -3.98 -1.98 16.33
C ALA A 46 -2.54 -1.65 16.78
N SER A 47 -2.22 -0.37 17.04
CA SER A 47 -0.90 0.07 17.54
C SER A 47 0.28 -0.47 16.72
N LEU A 48 0.19 -0.36 15.38
CA LEU A 48 1.18 -0.87 14.45
C LEU A 48 2.44 -0.01 14.39
N TRP A 49 3.57 -0.68 14.11
CA TRP A 49 4.84 -0.05 13.79
C TRP A 49 4.92 0.14 12.29
N TRP A 50 5.16 1.36 11.81
CA TRP A 50 5.10 1.66 10.39
C TRP A 50 6.49 1.78 9.75
N LEU A 51 6.60 1.31 8.50
CA LEU A 51 7.76 1.48 7.63
C LEU A 51 7.28 1.90 6.25
N GLY A 52 7.92 2.87 5.63
CA GLY A 52 7.66 3.15 4.23
C GLY A 52 7.87 4.61 3.83
N PRO A 53 7.46 4.96 2.60
CA PRO A 53 7.09 4.01 1.56
C PRO A 53 8.32 3.23 1.07
N VAL A 54 8.17 1.93 0.87
CA VAL A 54 9.19 1.02 0.30
C VAL A 54 8.64 0.36 -0.96
N GLU A 55 9.51 0.07 -1.94
CA GLU A 55 9.07 -0.66 -3.14
C GLU A 55 8.97 -2.15 -2.85
N VAL A 56 7.76 -2.70 -2.99
CA VAL A 56 7.48 -4.13 -2.79
C VAL A 56 7.13 -4.77 -4.12
N PRO A 57 7.70 -5.96 -4.46
CA PRO A 57 7.28 -6.75 -5.61
C PRO A 57 5.79 -7.11 -5.54
N LEU A 58 5.06 -6.94 -6.65
CA LEU A 58 3.60 -7.20 -6.67
C LEU A 58 3.24 -8.67 -6.40
N ASP A 59 4.16 -9.61 -6.58
CA ASP A 59 3.98 -11.04 -6.30
C ASP A 59 4.11 -11.38 -4.81
N GLN A 60 4.66 -10.47 -4.00
CA GLN A 60 4.75 -10.59 -2.54
C GLN A 60 3.56 -9.95 -1.82
N LEU A 61 2.73 -9.17 -2.52
CA LEU A 61 1.52 -8.56 -1.96
C LEU A 61 0.34 -9.53 -2.08
N HIS A 62 -0.04 -10.13 -0.95
CA HIS A 62 -1.20 -11.01 -0.86
C HIS A 62 -2.47 -10.15 -0.83
N ARG A 63 -3.24 -10.19 -1.91
CA ARG A 63 -4.47 -9.41 -2.04
C ARG A 63 -5.55 -9.92 -1.10
N LEU A 64 -6.20 -9.00 -0.39
CA LEU A 64 -7.41 -9.32 0.36
C LEU A 64 -8.65 -9.30 -0.53
N ALA A 65 -8.68 -8.53 -1.63
CA ALA A 65 -9.82 -8.49 -2.54
C ALA A 65 -9.43 -8.52 -4.03
N GLY A 66 -10.31 -9.04 -4.89
CA GLY A 66 -10.15 -8.98 -6.33
C GLY A 66 -11.07 -9.93 -7.11
N PRO A 67 -10.85 -10.12 -8.42
CA PRO A 67 -11.79 -10.81 -9.27
C PRO A 67 -11.80 -12.31 -8.97
N ALA A 68 -12.96 -12.93 -9.12
CA ALA A 68 -13.14 -14.37 -8.92
C ALA A 68 -12.11 -15.17 -9.76
N GLY A 69 -11.40 -16.12 -9.13
CA GLY A 69 -10.36 -16.94 -9.77
C GLY A 69 -8.92 -16.53 -9.48
N HIS A 70 -8.69 -15.44 -8.75
CA HIS A 70 -7.37 -15.06 -8.21
C HIS A 70 -7.29 -15.40 -6.70
N PRO A 71 -6.07 -15.59 -6.13
CA PRO A 71 -5.91 -15.74 -4.69
C PRO A 71 -6.22 -14.41 -4.01
N VAL A 72 -7.49 -14.25 -3.62
CA VAL A 72 -8.04 -13.09 -2.90
C VAL A 72 -8.91 -13.61 -1.75
N VAL A 73 -8.95 -12.87 -0.64
CA VAL A 73 -9.77 -13.24 0.53
C VAL A 73 -11.26 -12.97 0.28
N GLU A 74 -11.58 -11.94 -0.51
CA GLU A 74 -12.94 -11.55 -0.88
C GLU A 74 -13.07 -11.34 -2.41
N PRO A 75 -13.91 -12.14 -3.10
CA PRO A 75 -14.19 -11.96 -4.51
C PRO A 75 -15.18 -10.81 -4.75
N VAL A 76 -14.87 -9.88 -5.65
CA VAL A 76 -15.73 -8.74 -6.01
C VAL A 76 -16.38 -8.95 -7.39
N GLU A 77 -17.67 -8.65 -7.54
CA GLU A 77 -18.35 -8.68 -8.85
C GLU A 77 -17.91 -7.54 -9.78
N ASP A 78 -18.01 -7.80 -11.08
CA ASP A 78 -16.84 -7.83 -11.95
C ASP A 78 -16.85 -6.74 -13.04
N SER A 79 -17.87 -5.88 -13.12
CA SER A 79 -17.93 -4.84 -14.16
C SER A 79 -17.34 -3.49 -13.71
N GLY A 80 -17.84 -2.90 -12.62
CA GLY A 80 -17.35 -1.60 -12.14
C GLY A 80 -15.88 -1.66 -11.69
N TRP A 81 -15.51 -2.73 -10.99
CA TRP A 81 -14.13 -2.98 -10.55
C TRP A 81 -13.14 -3.07 -11.73
N ARG A 82 -13.57 -3.68 -12.85
CA ARG A 82 -12.72 -3.80 -14.04
C ARG A 82 -12.57 -2.47 -14.76
N ASP A 83 -13.65 -1.73 -14.91
CA ASP A 83 -13.64 -0.42 -15.59
C ASP A 83 -12.70 0.55 -14.85
N ASP A 84 -12.77 0.59 -13.51
CA ASP A 84 -11.88 1.42 -12.67
C ASP A 84 -10.40 1.02 -12.81
N VAL A 85 -10.13 -0.29 -12.84
CA VAL A 85 -8.78 -0.83 -13.04
C VAL A 85 -8.24 -0.50 -14.43
N GLU A 86 -9.07 -0.60 -15.47
CA GLU A 86 -8.67 -0.31 -16.85
C GLU A 86 -8.41 1.17 -17.07
N GLU A 87 -9.27 2.04 -16.53
CA GLU A 87 -9.04 3.49 -16.58
C GLU A 87 -7.73 3.85 -15.87
N LEU A 88 -7.51 3.31 -14.66
CA LEU A 88 -6.30 3.58 -13.91
C LEU A 88 -5.04 3.05 -14.62
N ALA A 89 -5.09 1.84 -15.18
CA ALA A 89 -3.97 1.27 -15.93
C ALA A 89 -3.61 2.12 -17.14
N ALA A 90 -4.61 2.58 -17.92
CA ALA A 90 -4.38 3.45 -19.07
C ALA A 90 -3.74 4.79 -18.69
N ARG A 91 -4.13 5.37 -17.54
CA ARG A 91 -3.52 6.61 -17.03
C ARG A 91 -2.07 6.42 -16.58
N ILE A 92 -1.77 5.28 -15.94
CA ILE A 92 -0.41 4.89 -15.56
C ILE A 92 0.46 4.74 -16.80
N GLU A 93 -0.02 4.02 -17.83
CA GLU A 93 0.69 3.82 -19.09
C GLU A 93 0.95 5.13 -19.84
N ALA A 94 0.00 6.07 -19.78
CA ALA A 94 0.16 7.41 -20.34
C ALA A 94 1.18 8.29 -19.59
N GLY A 95 1.72 7.82 -18.45
CA GLY A 95 2.66 8.56 -17.60
C GLY A 95 2.04 9.77 -16.89
N GLY A 96 0.70 9.82 -16.83
CA GLY A 96 -0.05 10.98 -16.35
C GLY A 96 -0.27 11.04 -14.84
N GLU A 97 -0.08 9.94 -14.13
CA GLU A 97 -0.47 9.81 -12.72
C GLU A 97 0.62 9.11 -11.88
N GLN A 98 1.07 9.75 -10.80
CA GLN A 98 1.85 9.08 -9.77
C GLN A 98 0.91 8.24 -8.92
N VAL A 99 1.07 6.92 -8.97
CA VAL A 99 0.25 5.99 -8.19
C VAL A 99 0.56 6.18 -6.70
N ALA A 100 -0.46 6.57 -5.94
CA ALA A 100 -0.35 6.71 -4.48
C ALA A 100 0.12 5.40 -3.82
N PRO A 101 0.90 5.46 -2.72
CA PRO A 101 1.37 4.27 -2.03
C PRO A 101 0.22 3.39 -1.54
N VAL A 102 0.40 2.07 -1.62
CA VAL A 102 -0.57 1.11 -1.09
C VAL A 102 -0.29 0.81 0.39
N ILE A 103 -1.31 0.37 1.13
CA ILE A 103 -1.17 0.04 2.56
C ILE A 103 -1.17 -1.48 2.72
N ALA A 104 -0.17 -1.99 3.43
CA ALA A 104 -0.08 -3.41 3.73
C ALA A 104 0.25 -3.63 5.22
N THR A 105 -0.13 -4.79 5.75
CA THR A 105 0.38 -5.27 7.03
C THR A 105 1.29 -6.48 6.83
N PHE A 106 2.28 -6.62 7.70
CA PHE A 106 3.15 -7.79 7.73
C PHE A 106 2.86 -8.65 8.95
N ARG A 107 2.26 -9.81 8.72
CA ARG A 107 1.89 -10.77 9.77
C ARG A 107 2.29 -12.19 9.36
N ASP A 108 2.80 -12.96 10.31
CA ASP A 108 3.18 -14.37 10.12
C ASP A 108 4.07 -14.66 8.90
N GLY A 109 4.90 -13.70 8.49
CA GLY A 109 5.79 -13.86 7.36
C GLY A 109 5.23 -13.38 6.01
N GLN A 110 4.02 -12.86 5.97
CA GLN A 110 3.30 -12.48 4.74
C GLN A 110 2.92 -11.00 4.75
N LEU A 111 2.92 -10.38 3.56
CA LEU A 111 2.40 -9.04 3.34
C LEU A 111 0.96 -9.13 2.85
N SER A 112 0.01 -8.69 3.67
CA SER A 112 -1.41 -8.59 3.31
C SER A 112 -1.72 -7.18 2.83
N LEU A 113 -2.31 -7.05 1.65
CA LEU A 113 -2.70 -5.77 1.07
C LEU A 113 -4.05 -5.31 1.67
N GLU A 114 -3.99 -4.34 2.58
CA GLU A 114 -5.15 -3.79 3.27
C GLU A 114 -5.90 -2.79 2.39
N ASP A 115 -5.16 -1.93 1.68
CA ASP A 115 -5.72 -0.91 0.80
C ASP A 115 -4.89 -0.78 -0.49
N GLY A 116 -5.56 -0.44 -1.60
CA GLY A 116 -4.93 -0.28 -2.91
C GLY A 116 -5.03 -1.49 -3.84
N ASN A 117 -6.01 -2.38 -3.64
CA ASN A 117 -6.23 -3.57 -4.50
C ASN A 117 -6.39 -3.19 -5.99
N HIS A 118 -7.16 -2.15 -6.32
CA HIS A 118 -7.28 -1.64 -7.70
C HIS A 118 -5.94 -1.13 -8.25
N ARG A 119 -5.18 -0.39 -7.44
CA ARG A 119 -3.87 0.15 -7.80
C ARG A 119 -2.87 -0.96 -8.11
N VAL A 120 -2.81 -2.00 -7.28
CA VAL A 120 -1.95 -3.17 -7.52
C VAL A 120 -2.34 -3.90 -8.80
N GLU A 121 -3.64 -4.06 -9.07
CA GLU A 121 -4.07 -4.66 -10.33
C GLU A 121 -3.74 -3.79 -11.54
N ALA A 122 -3.98 -2.48 -11.47
CA ALA A 122 -3.67 -1.55 -12.55
C ALA A 122 -2.16 -1.53 -12.87
N LEU A 123 -1.31 -1.49 -11.83
CA LEU A 123 0.15 -1.63 -11.97
C LEU A 123 0.53 -2.96 -12.66
N ARG A 124 -0.08 -4.07 -12.25
CA ARG A 124 0.15 -5.38 -12.86
C ARG A 124 -0.21 -5.40 -14.34
N ARG A 125 -1.36 -4.81 -14.72
CA ARG A 125 -1.81 -4.73 -16.12
C ARG A 125 -0.92 -3.83 -16.96
N ALA A 126 -0.44 -2.73 -16.40
CA ALA A 126 0.54 -1.83 -17.02
C ALA A 126 1.96 -2.45 -17.10
N GLY A 127 2.15 -3.69 -16.65
CA GLY A 127 3.44 -4.38 -16.70
C GLY A 127 4.48 -3.89 -15.69
N LEU A 128 4.06 -3.13 -14.66
CA LEU A 128 4.94 -2.63 -13.62
C LEU A 128 5.08 -3.68 -12.49
N PRO A 129 6.31 -4.08 -12.11
CA PRO A 129 6.52 -5.21 -11.22
C PRO A 129 6.48 -4.88 -9.73
N ARG A 130 6.38 -3.60 -9.36
CA ARG A 130 6.49 -3.13 -7.97
C ARG A 130 5.47 -2.04 -7.65
N ALA A 131 5.13 -1.93 -6.37
CA ALA A 131 4.34 -0.84 -5.81
C ALA A 131 5.08 -0.17 -4.64
N TRP A 132 4.98 1.16 -4.55
CA TRP A 132 5.32 1.87 -3.32
C TRP A 132 4.31 1.49 -2.24
N THR A 133 4.82 1.03 -1.10
CA THR A 133 4.00 0.43 -0.04
C THR A 133 4.39 1.00 1.33
N VAL A 134 3.41 1.36 2.14
CA VAL A 134 3.58 1.62 3.57
C VAL A 134 3.15 0.37 4.33
N VAL A 135 4.05 -0.18 5.14
CA VAL A 135 3.90 -1.49 5.80
C VAL A 135 3.76 -1.31 7.31
N GLY A 136 2.68 -1.85 7.86
CA GLY A 136 2.44 -1.93 9.30
C GLY A 136 2.88 -3.28 9.89
N PHE A 137 3.47 -3.26 11.07
CA PHE A 137 3.96 -4.44 11.78
C PHE A 137 3.37 -4.50 13.20
N ASP A 138 3.04 -5.70 13.69
CA ASP A 138 2.54 -5.89 15.06
C ASP A 138 3.60 -5.60 16.15
N GLY A 139 4.85 -5.37 15.76
CA GLY A 139 5.94 -5.05 16.67
C GLY A 139 7.25 -4.70 15.96
N PRO A 140 8.19 -4.05 16.66
CA PRO A 140 9.45 -3.61 16.07
C PRO A 140 10.31 -4.80 15.62
N GLY A 141 10.31 -5.92 16.36
CA GLY A 141 11.03 -7.12 15.93
C GLY A 141 10.47 -7.81 14.67
N ALA A 142 9.21 -7.56 14.30
CA ALA A 142 8.69 -8.00 13.01
C ALA A 142 9.17 -7.09 11.88
N ARG A 143 9.19 -5.77 12.11
CA ARG A 143 9.77 -4.76 11.21
C ARG A 143 11.25 -5.04 10.94
N ASP A 144 12.06 -5.22 11.98
CA ASP A 144 13.50 -5.39 11.85
C ASP A 144 13.83 -6.64 11.01
N ARG A 145 13.18 -7.78 11.30
CA ARG A 145 13.31 -9.00 10.49
C ARG A 145 12.87 -8.82 9.04
N PHE A 146 11.92 -7.93 8.77
CA PHE A 146 11.51 -7.60 7.40
C PHE A 146 12.59 -6.80 6.68
N VAL A 147 13.17 -5.79 7.34
CA VAL A 147 14.29 -5.00 6.81
C VAL A 147 15.50 -5.90 6.54
N ASP A 148 15.92 -6.71 7.50
CA ASP A 148 17.08 -7.61 7.38
C ASP A 148 16.96 -8.61 6.21
N ARG A 149 15.74 -9.10 5.94
CA ARG A 149 15.49 -10.01 4.80
C ARG A 149 15.44 -9.28 3.47
N SER A 150 15.00 -8.02 3.47
CA SER A 150 14.88 -7.21 2.27
C SER A 150 16.22 -6.60 1.85
N ASP A 151 17.18 -6.57 2.77
CA ASP A 151 18.55 -6.09 2.56
C ASP A 151 19.58 -7.08 3.17
N PRO A 152 19.74 -8.29 2.60
CA PRO A 152 20.66 -9.29 3.13
C PRO A 152 22.14 -8.86 3.08
N ASP A 153 22.46 -7.80 2.33
CA ASP A 153 23.81 -7.27 2.13
C ASP A 153 24.09 -5.97 2.92
N GLY A 154 23.13 -5.43 3.67
CA GLY A 154 23.32 -4.29 4.58
C GLY A 154 23.70 -2.97 3.89
N THR A 155 22.99 -2.59 2.84
CA THR A 155 23.19 -1.32 2.11
C THR A 155 22.19 -0.21 2.49
N ALA A 156 21.25 -0.47 3.40
CA ALA A 156 20.43 0.56 4.04
C ALA A 156 21.29 1.32 5.07
N ALA A 157 21.92 2.37 4.56
CA ALA A 157 22.70 3.41 5.22
C ALA A 157 22.65 3.50 6.75
N ARG A 158 23.84 3.40 7.36
CA ARG A 158 24.22 4.11 8.59
C ARG A 158 24.20 5.62 8.39
#